data_AF-Q2QG28-F1
#
_entry.id   AF-Q2QG28-F1
#
_cell.length_a   1.000
_cell.length_b   1.000
_cell.length_c   1.000
_cell.angle_alpha   90.00
_cell.angle_beta   90.00
_cell.angle_gamma   90.00
#
_symmetry.space_group_name_H-M   'P 1'
#
loop_
_entity.id
_entity.type
_entity.pdbx_description
1 polymer ?
#
loop_
_entity_poly.entity_id
_entity_poly.type
_entity_poly.pdbx_seq_one_letter_code
_entity_poly.pdbx_strand_id
1 'polypeptide(L)' 'MPQLNPDPWFLILTSTWLTYTIILQPKISSYLPTNTPNQNNQNNKNNKITNTKPWAWPWT' A
#
# COMPACT_ATOMS: atom_id res chain seq x y z
N MET A 1 -22.66 0.53 -40.71
CA MET A 1 -23.03 0.43 -39.27
C MET A 1 -22.45 1.65 -38.56
N PRO A 2 -23.25 2.43 -37.79
CA PRO A 2 -22.81 3.68 -37.18
C PRO A 2 -21.82 3.52 -36.00
N GLN A 3 -21.62 2.28 -35.51
CA GLN A 3 -20.63 1.92 -34.50
C GLN A 3 -19.17 2.08 -34.98
N LEU A 4 -18.93 2.17 -36.29
CA LEU A 4 -17.59 2.13 -36.87
C LEU A 4 -16.94 3.50 -37.02
N ASN A 5 -17.60 4.59 -36.60
CA ASN A 5 -17.02 5.92 -36.68
C ASN A 5 -16.03 6.09 -35.52
N PRO A 6 -14.71 6.04 -35.78
CA PRO A 6 -13.68 6.02 -34.75
C PRO A 6 -13.32 7.43 -34.30
N ASP A 7 -14.09 8.44 -34.68
CA ASP A 7 -13.80 9.83 -34.36
C ASP A 7 -14.78 10.34 -33.31
N PRO A 8 -14.29 10.88 -32.17
CA PRO A 8 -12.90 10.98 -31.73
C PRO A 8 -12.50 9.88 -30.72
N TRP A 9 -11.92 8.76 -31.18
CA TRP A 9 -11.44 7.63 -30.36
C TRP A 9 -10.38 8.08 -29.36
N PHE A 10 -9.52 9.02 -29.74
CA PHE A 10 -8.52 9.60 -28.84
C PHE A 10 -9.17 10.31 -27.63
N LEU A 11 -10.26 11.06 -27.84
CA LEU A 11 -10.98 11.71 -26.74
C LEU A 11 -11.68 10.70 -25.84
N ILE A 12 -12.27 9.66 -26.42
CA ILE A 12 -12.91 8.59 -25.66
C ILE A 12 -11.87 7.85 -24.80
N LEU A 13 -10.73 7.49 -25.39
CA LEU A 13 -9.63 6.83 -24.70
C LEU A 13 -9.13 7.71 -23.55
N THR A 14 -8.72 8.96 -23.83
CA THR A 14 -8.19 9.87 -22.82
C THR A 14 -9.17 10.19 -21.70
N SER A 15 -10.46 10.44 -22.03
CA SER A 15 -11.51 10.67 -21.04
C SER A 15 -11.74 9.44 -20.15
N THR A 16 -11.72 8.24 -20.74
CA THR A 16 -11.90 6.99 -20.00
C THR A 16 -10.74 6.76 -19.03
N TRP A 17 -9.49 6.90 -19.50
CA TRP A 17 -8.31 6.79 -18.65
C TRP A 17 -8.30 7.84 -17.54
N LEU A 18 -8.62 9.09 -17.85
CA LEU A 18 -8.67 10.16 -16.85
C LEU A 18 -9.70 9.83 -15.75
N THR A 19 -10.91 9.40 -16.14
CA THR A 19 -11.96 9.01 -15.20
C THR A 19 -11.52 7.85 -14.30
N TYR A 20 -10.90 6.83 -14.88
CA TYR A 20 -10.37 5.71 -14.10
C TYR A 20 -9.28 6.15 -13.12
N THR A 21 -8.33 7.00 -13.54
CA THR A 21 -7.26 7.48 -12.65
C THR A 21 -7.81 8.29 -11.47
N ILE A 22 -8.77 9.19 -11.72
CA ILE A 22 -9.40 10.01 -10.67
C ILE A 22 -10.14 9.14 -9.65
N ILE A 23 -10.85 8.10 -10.09
CA ILE A 23 -11.62 7.22 -9.20
C ILE A 23 -10.72 6.23 -8.45
N LEU A 24 -9.70 5.68 -9.12
CA LEU A 24 -8.89 4.59 -8.59
C LEU A 24 -7.76 5.09 -7.66
N GLN A 25 -7.14 6.23 -7.95
CA GLN A 25 -6.05 6.81 -7.15
C GLN A 25 -6.38 6.96 -5.65
N PRO A 26 -7.51 7.57 -5.24
CA PRO A 26 -7.83 7.73 -3.81
C PRO A 26 -8.12 6.39 -3.12
N LYS A 27 -8.66 5.40 -3.86
CA LYS A 27 -8.93 4.07 -3.33
C LYS A 27 -7.63 3.34 -3.02
N ILE A 28 -6.66 3.37 -3.93
CA ILE A 28 -5.37 2.72 -3.74
C ILE A 28 -4.56 3.41 -2.63
N SER A 29 -4.57 4.75 -2.58
CA SER A 29 -3.80 5.49 -1.57
C SER A 29 -4.35 5.32 -0.14
N SER A 30 -5.60 4.86 0.02
CA SER A 30 -6.21 4.62 1.33
C SER A 30 -5.77 3.31 2.00
N TYR A 31 -5.09 2.42 1.26
CA TYR A 31 -4.65 1.15 1.83
C TYR A 31 -3.49 1.35 2.81
N LEU A 32 -3.68 0.85 4.04
CA LEU A 32 -2.62 0.78 5.04
C LEU A 32 -1.63 -0.31 4.64
N PRO A 33 -0.31 -0.02 4.59
CA PRO A 33 0.68 -1.05 4.33
C PRO A 33 0.74 -2.02 5.51
N THR A 34 0.55 -3.31 5.24
CA THR A 34 0.58 -4.40 6.24
C THR A 34 1.91 -4.53 6.97
N ASN A 35 2.98 -3.96 6.41
CA ASN A 35 4.28 -3.90 7.03
C ASN A 35 4.70 -2.44 7.12
N THR A 36 4.32 -1.75 8.19
CA THR A 36 5.02 -0.50 8.56
C THR A 36 6.46 -0.92 8.86
N PRO A 37 7.48 -0.54 8.07
CA PRO A 37 8.83 -0.63 8.57
C PRO A 37 8.82 0.22 9.84
N ASN A 38 9.32 -0.33 10.93
CA ASN A 38 9.55 0.34 12.21
C ASN A 38 10.56 1.50 12.04
N GLN A 39 10.31 2.45 11.13
CA GLN A 39 11.24 3.49 10.71
C GLN A 39 11.30 4.66 11.69
N ASN A 40 10.57 4.55 12.80
CA ASN A 40 10.62 5.39 13.98
C ASN A 40 11.12 4.62 15.22
N ASN A 41 11.67 3.41 15.06
CA ASN A 41 12.29 2.65 16.15
C ASN A 41 13.77 2.29 15.93
N GLN A 42 14.45 2.84 14.91
CA GLN A 42 15.91 2.72 14.82
C GLN A 42 16.69 3.90 15.41
N ASN A 43 16.03 5.04 15.65
CA ASN A 43 16.71 6.23 16.18
C ASN A 43 16.30 6.61 17.61
N ASN A 44 15.46 5.83 18.30
CA ASN A 44 15.05 6.13 19.68
C ASN A 44 14.53 4.93 20.51
N LYS A 45 15.22 3.79 20.45
CA LYS A 45 15.07 2.72 21.46
C LYS A 45 16.42 2.29 22.02
N ASN A 46 17.12 3.26 22.60
CA ASN A 46 17.88 2.98 23.80
C ASN A 46 16.92 2.34 24.82
N ASN A 47 17.31 1.16 25.31
CA ASN A 47 16.82 0.56 26.55
C ASN A 47 15.36 0.06 26.58
N LYS A 48 15.08 -1.00 25.81
CA LYS A 48 14.28 -2.09 26.39
C LYS A 48 14.88 -3.42 25.95
N ILE A 49 15.96 -3.78 26.62
CA ILE A 49 16.38 -5.18 26.76
C ILE A 49 15.11 -5.91 27.19
N THR A 50 14.53 -6.67 26.26
CA THR A 50 13.47 -7.60 26.59
C THR A 50 14.09 -8.55 27.60
N ASN A 51 13.73 -8.36 28.87
CA ASN A 51 14.11 -9.27 29.94
C ASN A 51 13.26 -10.54 29.77
N THR A 52 13.48 -11.24 28.66
CA THR A 52 12.96 -12.58 28.42
C THR A 52 13.78 -13.47 29.33
N LYS A 53 13.20 -13.84 30.48
CA LYS A 53 13.70 -14.96 31.27
C LYS A 53 13.85 -16.15 30.31
N PRO A 54 15.05 -16.74 30.16
CA PRO A 54 15.18 -17.95 29.36
C PRO A 54 14.27 -19.01 29.97
N TRP A 55 13.52 -19.70 29.12
CA TRP A 55 12.67 -20.82 29.51
C TRP A 55 13.56 -21.88 30.17
N ALA A 56 13.39 -22.11 31.47
CA ALA A 56 14.11 -23.17 32.17
C ALA A 56 13.53 -24.50 31.71
N TRP A 57 14.29 -25.24 30.89
CA TRP A 57 13.94 -26.60 30.52
C TRP A 57 13.95 -27.51 31.76
N PRO A 58 13.07 -28.52 31.83
CA PRO A 58 12.77 -29.24 33.07
C PRO A 58 13.81 -30.32 33.44
N TRP A 59 15.02 -30.29 32.86
CA TRP A 59 16.08 -31.27 33.12
C TRP A 59 17.38 -30.65 33.63
N THR A 60 17.28 -29.57 34.42
CA THR A 60 18.31 -29.16 35.38
C THR A 60 17.86 -29.47 36.80
#